data_AF-A0A3M0MBJ0-F1
#
_entry.id   AF-A0A3M0MBJ0-F1
#
_cell.length_a   1.000
_cell.length_b   1.000
_cell.length_c   1.000
_cell.angle_alpha   90.00
_cell.angle_beta   90.00
_cell.angle_gamma   90.00
#
_symmetry.space_group_name_H-M   'P 1'
#
loop_
_entity.id
_entity.type
_entity.pdbx_description
1 polymer ?
#
loop_
_entity_poly.entity_id
_entity_poly.type
_entity_poly.pdbx_seq_one_letter_code
_entity_poly.pdbx_strand_id
1 'polypeptide(L)'
;MPRNSALFLIASLPFLLAACGTPQERCISKHTREYRNVSRLLEKVEGNLARGYAWEERQVIRDRLTQCRDFYRDKDGNVHATYTPCWRDYVDTERYRVPIDPAAESRKRDGLAARKAELADQAKAYVQACKKAFPEEEG
;
A
#
# COMPACT_ATOMS: atom_id res chain seq x y z
N MET A 1 -23.05 29.89 42.58
CA MET A 1 -23.32 29.29 41.26
C MET A 1 -22.45 30.03 40.24
N PRO A 2 -21.38 29.41 39.73
CA PRO A 2 -21.46 28.86 38.37
C PRO A 2 -20.67 27.55 38.13
N ARG A 3 -21.34 26.66 37.38
CA ARG A 3 -20.84 25.92 36.19
C ARG A 3 -19.77 24.85 36.38
N ASN A 4 -20.25 23.66 36.77
CA ASN A 4 -19.67 22.35 36.45
C ASN A 4 -19.42 22.25 34.94
N SER A 5 -18.19 22.55 34.50
CA SER A 5 -17.77 22.44 33.09
C SER A 5 -16.70 21.38 32.88
N ALA A 6 -16.35 20.60 33.92
CA ALA A 6 -15.25 19.64 33.86
C ALA A 6 -15.63 18.24 33.34
N LEU A 7 -16.93 17.95 33.16
CA LEU A 7 -17.39 16.60 32.79
C LEU A 7 -17.42 16.32 31.28
N PHE A 8 -17.17 17.31 30.42
CA PHE A 8 -17.27 17.13 28.96
C PHE A 8 -15.98 16.68 28.26
N LEU A 9 -14.85 16.56 28.97
CA LEU A 9 -13.55 16.26 28.35
C LEU A 9 -13.12 14.78 28.42
N ILE A 10 -13.89 13.90 29.07
CA ILE A 10 -13.51 12.48 29.26
C ILE A 10 -14.22 11.54 28.27
N ALA A 11 -15.27 12.01 27.57
CA ALA A 11 -16.09 11.15 26.70
C ALA A 11 -15.55 10.97 25.26
N SER A 12 -14.48 11.66 24.85
CA SER A 12 -13.96 11.63 23.47
C SER A 12 -12.79 10.66 23.23
N LEU A 13 -12.34 9.94 24.26
CA LEU A 13 -11.16 9.07 24.16
C LEU A 13 -11.32 7.76 23.34
N PRO A 14 -12.51 7.15 23.14
CA PRO A 14 -12.57 5.90 22.37
C PRO A 14 -12.44 6.10 20.85
N PHE A 15 -12.64 7.32 20.32
CA PHE A 15 -12.57 7.57 18.87
C PHE A 15 -11.16 7.61 18.30
N LEU A 16 -10.12 7.76 19.12
CA LEU A 16 -8.73 7.87 18.67
C LEU A 16 -8.02 6.51 18.49
N LEU A 17 -8.68 5.39 18.82
CA LEU A 17 -8.13 4.03 18.62
C LEU A 17 -8.51 3.39 17.28
N ALA A 18 -9.30 4.08 16.43
CA ALA A 18 -9.66 3.59 15.10
C ALA A 18 -8.48 3.50 14.13
N ALA A 19 -7.33 4.11 14.45
CA ALA A 19 -6.13 4.12 13.60
C ALA A 19 -5.48 2.72 13.40
N CYS A 20 -5.87 1.71 14.18
CA CYS A 20 -5.38 0.32 14.06
C CYS A 20 -6.46 -0.70 13.65
N GLY A 21 -7.61 -0.22 13.13
CA GLY A 21 -8.75 -1.03 12.67
C GLY A 21 -9.63 -1.55 13.81
N THR A 22 -10.91 -1.81 13.54
CA THR A 22 -11.82 -2.36 14.56
C THR A 22 -11.43 -3.81 14.93
N PRO A 23 -11.83 -4.35 16.09
CA PRO A 23 -11.65 -5.77 16.40
C PRO A 23 -12.28 -6.68 15.33
N GLN A 24 -13.43 -6.28 14.78
CA GLN A 24 -14.10 -6.97 13.68
C GLN A 24 -13.24 -6.99 12.42
N GLU A 25 -12.75 -5.83 11.96
CA GLU A 25 -11.90 -5.71 10.78
C GLU A 25 -10.64 -6.56 10.89
N ARG A 26 -10.01 -6.58 12.07
CA ARG A 26 -8.82 -7.41 12.33
C ARG A 26 -9.13 -8.90 12.23
N CYS A 27 -10.24 -9.35 12.79
CA CYS A 27 -10.72 -10.72 12.67
C CYS A 27 -10.95 -11.10 11.19
N ILE A 28 -11.73 -10.30 10.46
CA ILE A 28 -12.03 -10.53 9.04
C ILE A 28 -10.74 -10.54 8.23
N SER A 29 -9.86 -9.56 8.44
CA SER A 29 -8.63 -9.41 7.68
C SER A 29 -7.72 -10.63 7.83
N LYS A 30 -7.58 -11.14 9.06
CA LYS A 30 -6.79 -12.33 9.36
C LYS A 30 -7.34 -13.58 8.66
N HIS A 31 -8.63 -13.83 8.78
CA HIS A 31 -9.25 -15.07 8.30
C HIS A 31 -9.57 -15.08 6.80
N THR A 32 -9.66 -13.92 6.16
CA THR A 32 -9.89 -13.79 4.70
C THR A 32 -8.62 -13.48 3.91
N ARG A 33 -7.45 -13.41 4.56
CA ARG A 33 -6.18 -13.00 3.93
C ARG A 33 -5.86 -13.81 2.69
N GLU A 34 -5.98 -15.14 2.78
CA GLU A 34 -5.62 -16.02 1.68
C GLU A 34 -6.55 -15.86 0.47
N TYR A 35 -7.87 -15.84 0.71
CA TYR A 35 -8.85 -15.57 -0.34
C TYR A 35 -8.57 -14.24 -1.07
N ARG A 36 -8.24 -13.18 -0.32
CA ARG A 36 -7.89 -11.87 -0.89
C ARG A 36 -6.58 -11.90 -1.67
N ASN A 37 -5.56 -12.62 -1.19
CA ASN A 37 -4.29 -12.76 -1.90
C ASN A 37 -4.48 -13.51 -3.23
N VAL A 38 -5.15 -14.65 -3.21
CA VAL A 38 -5.46 -15.43 -4.42
C VAL A 38 -6.28 -14.61 -5.40
N SER A 39 -7.28 -13.85 -4.91
CA SER A 39 -8.10 -12.97 -5.76
C SER A 39 -7.27 -11.89 -6.46
N ARG A 40 -6.37 -11.21 -5.74
CA ARG A 40 -5.47 -10.21 -6.34
C ARG A 40 -4.49 -10.82 -7.34
N LEU A 41 -3.98 -12.02 -7.06
CA LEU A 41 -3.10 -12.73 -7.99
C LEU A 41 -3.85 -13.11 -9.26
N LEU A 42 -5.09 -13.60 -9.14
CA LEU A 42 -5.95 -13.91 -10.28
C LEU A 42 -6.18 -12.67 -11.15
N GLU A 43 -6.59 -11.55 -10.55
CA GLU A 43 -6.79 -10.28 -11.26
C GLU A 43 -5.51 -9.81 -11.97
N LYS A 44 -4.34 -9.98 -11.34
CA LYS A 44 -3.05 -9.65 -11.94
C LYS A 44 -2.78 -10.50 -13.19
N VAL A 45 -2.97 -11.81 -13.10
CA VAL A 45 -2.76 -12.77 -14.19
C VAL A 45 -3.76 -12.52 -15.34
N GLU A 46 -5.03 -12.31 -15.02
CA GLU A 46 -6.06 -11.94 -16.00
C GLU A 46 -5.70 -10.64 -16.72
N GLY A 47 -5.22 -9.63 -15.99
CA GLY A 47 -4.74 -8.39 -16.56
C GLY A 47 -3.50 -8.57 -17.46
N ASN A 48 -2.58 -9.47 -17.10
CA ASN A 48 -1.41 -9.79 -17.93
C ASN A 48 -1.85 -10.45 -19.24
N LEU A 49 -2.75 -11.44 -19.16
CA LEU A 49 -3.31 -12.13 -20.33
C LEU A 49 -4.04 -11.17 -21.26
N ALA A 50 -4.87 -10.27 -20.72
CA ALA A 50 -5.64 -9.29 -21.49
C ALA A 50 -4.75 -8.33 -22.29
N ARG A 51 -3.57 -7.98 -21.74
CA ARG A 51 -2.61 -7.06 -22.40
C ARG A 51 -1.55 -7.79 -23.25
N GLY A 52 -1.35 -9.08 -23.04
CA GLY A 52 -0.30 -9.87 -23.70
C GLY A 52 1.11 -9.67 -23.13
N TYR A 53 1.26 -9.02 -21.98
CA TYR A 53 2.55 -8.80 -21.31
C TYR A 53 2.36 -8.54 -19.80
N ALA A 54 3.41 -8.82 -19.04
CA ALA A 54 3.51 -8.46 -17.63
C ALA A 54 4.20 -7.11 -17.45
N TRP A 55 3.89 -6.43 -16.35
CA TRP A 55 4.65 -5.25 -15.92
C TRP A 55 5.70 -5.67 -14.91
N GLU A 56 6.93 -5.22 -15.12
CA GLU A 56 8.00 -5.28 -14.13
C GLU A 56 8.59 -3.90 -13.90
N GLU A 57 9.31 -3.77 -12.79
CA GLU A 57 9.99 -2.56 -12.38
C GLU A 57 11.49 -2.80 -12.38
N ARG A 58 12.24 -1.83 -12.89
CA ARG A 58 13.70 -1.82 -12.83
C ARG A 58 14.19 -0.47 -12.36
N GLN A 59 15.29 -0.49 -11.62
CA GLN A 59 16.00 0.73 -11.25
C GLN A 59 16.88 1.17 -12.43
N VAL A 60 16.72 2.43 -12.84
CA VAL A 60 17.56 3.06 -13.86
C VAL A 60 18.21 4.30 -13.28
N ILE A 61 19.45 4.55 -13.66
CA ILE A 61 20.14 5.79 -13.30
C ILE A 61 19.77 6.83 -14.35
N ARG A 62 19.29 7.98 -13.89
CA ARG A 62 18.99 9.14 -14.72
C ARG A 62 19.71 10.37 -14.18
N ASP A 63 20.01 11.29 -15.07
CA ASP A 63 20.61 12.57 -14.71
C ASP A 63 19.51 13.62 -14.52
N ARG A 64 19.58 14.37 -13.43
CA ARG A 64 18.73 15.55 -13.22
C ARG A 64 19.58 16.76 -12.92
N LEU A 65 19.23 17.87 -13.56
CA LEU A 65 19.74 19.17 -13.19
C LEU A 65 19.12 19.59 -11.86
N THR A 66 19.97 19.82 -10.86
CA THR A 66 19.57 20.26 -9.51
C THR A 66 20.44 21.43 -9.05
N GLN A 67 20.19 21.95 -7.86
CA GLN A 67 21.02 22.97 -7.21
C GLN A 67 21.96 22.29 -6.22
N CYS A 68 23.27 22.36 -6.47
CA CYS A 68 24.28 21.90 -5.54
C CYS A 68 24.70 23.05 -4.64
N ARG A 69 24.84 22.75 -3.35
CA ARG A 69 25.46 23.69 -2.40
C ARG A 69 26.98 23.67 -2.58
N ASP A 70 27.54 24.84 -2.75
CA ASP A 70 28.98 25.10 -2.82
C ASP A 70 29.38 26.18 -1.81
N PHE A 71 30.67 26.34 -1.53
CA PHE A 71 31.18 27.27 -0.53
C PHE A 71 32.31 28.14 -1.10
N TYR A 72 32.25 29.44 -0.85
CA TYR A 72 33.32 30.37 -1.18
C TYR A 72 33.72 31.21 0.04
N ARG A 73 34.91 31.80 0.01
CA ARG A 73 35.37 32.74 1.05
C ARG A 73 35.33 34.16 0.53
N ASP A 74 34.84 35.08 1.36
CA ASP A 74 34.98 36.51 1.06
C ASP A 74 36.40 37.02 1.36
N LYS A 75 36.64 38.29 1.05
CA LYS A 75 37.92 38.98 1.29
C LYS A 75 38.30 39.05 2.78
N ASP A 76 37.32 38.94 3.67
CA ASP A 76 37.48 39.01 5.12
C ASP A 76 37.67 37.60 5.73
N GLY A 77 37.68 36.56 4.87
CA GLY A 77 37.91 35.16 5.23
C GLY A 77 36.66 34.37 5.65
N ASN A 78 35.48 34.99 5.67
CA ASN A 78 34.23 34.34 6.06
C ASN A 78 33.74 33.37 4.98
N VAL A 79 33.20 32.23 5.38
CA VAL A 79 32.68 31.20 4.47
C VAL A 79 31.20 31.45 4.19
N HIS A 80 30.85 31.51 2.91
CA HIS A 80 29.49 31.71 2.42
C HIS A 80 29.05 30.50 1.61
N ALA A 81 27.78 30.09 1.76
CA ALA A 81 27.17 29.07 0.92
C ALA A 81 26.57 29.71 -0.34
N THR A 82 26.81 29.09 -1.48
CA THR A 82 26.15 29.43 -2.75
C THR A 82 25.47 28.18 -3.32
N TYR A 83 24.52 28.38 -4.23
CA TYR A 83 23.84 27.30 -4.94
C TYR A 83 24.09 27.46 -6.44
N THR A 84 24.66 26.45 -7.05
CA THR A 84 24.96 26.42 -8.48
C THR A 84 24.25 25.24 -9.16
N PRO A 85 23.77 25.41 -10.40
CA PRO A 85 23.22 24.31 -11.17
C PRO A 85 24.27 23.21 -11.35
N CYS A 86 23.89 21.96 -11.05
CA CYS A 86 24.74 20.79 -11.19
C CYS A 86 23.93 19.58 -11.67
N TRP A 87 24.57 18.68 -12.42
CA TRP A 87 23.99 17.39 -12.76
C TRP A 87 24.22 16.41 -11.61
N ARG A 88 23.17 15.68 -11.25
CA ARG A 88 23.23 14.60 -10.27
C ARG A 88 22.51 13.39 -10.80
N ASP A 89 23.17 12.25 -10.69
CA ASP A 89 22.60 10.94 -10.88
C ASP A 89 21.55 10.70 -9.79
N TYR A 90 20.41 10.16 -10.18
CA TYR A 90 19.42 9.65 -9.25
C TYR A 90 18.87 8.33 -9.76
N VAL A 91 18.47 7.50 -8.81
CA VAL A 91 17.82 6.23 -9.09
C VAL A 91 16.34 6.48 -9.33
N ASP A 92 15.86 6.10 -10.50
CA ASP A 92 14.46 6.12 -10.88
C ASP A 92 13.91 4.71 -11.01
N THR A 93 12.64 4.51 -10.66
CA THR A 93 11.95 3.22 -10.85
C THR A 93 11.14 3.26 -12.13
N GLU A 94 11.63 2.60 -13.17
CA GLU A 94 10.97 2.53 -14.46
C GLU A 94 10.14 1.25 -14.59
N ARG A 95 8.86 1.41 -14.98
CA ARG A 95 8.00 0.28 -15.36
C ARG A 95 8.19 -0.08 -16.82
N TYR A 96 8.43 -1.36 -17.09
CA TYR A 96 8.65 -1.86 -18.44
C TYR A 96 7.85 -3.16 -18.69
N ARG A 97 7.63 -3.45 -19.98
CA ARG A 97 6.82 -4.59 -20.43
C ARG A 97 7.71 -5.82 -20.56
N VAL A 98 7.28 -6.93 -19.97
CA VAL A 98 7.96 -8.22 -20.05
C VAL A 98 7.07 -9.22 -20.79
N PRO A 99 7.61 -9.96 -21.78
CA PRO A 99 6.86 -10.99 -22.48
C PRO A 99 6.32 -12.05 -21.51
N ILE A 100 5.13 -12.57 -21.79
CA ILE A 100 4.55 -13.71 -21.08
C ILE A 100 4.46 -14.91 -22.03
N ASP A 101 4.49 -16.12 -21.46
CA ASP A 101 3.98 -17.30 -22.13
C ASP A 101 2.46 -17.39 -21.87
N PRO A 102 1.59 -17.16 -22.87
CA PRO A 102 0.14 -17.16 -22.68
C PRO A 102 -0.41 -18.50 -22.19
N ALA A 103 0.22 -19.63 -22.56
CA ALA A 103 -0.22 -20.95 -22.15
C ALA A 103 0.12 -21.20 -20.68
N ALA A 104 1.35 -20.86 -20.25
CA ALA A 104 1.73 -20.93 -18.84
C ALA A 104 0.89 -19.98 -17.98
N GLU A 105 0.67 -18.75 -18.45
CA GLU A 105 -0.11 -17.75 -17.72
C GLU A 105 -1.59 -18.15 -17.61
N SER A 106 -2.17 -18.78 -18.63
CA SER A 106 -3.52 -19.37 -18.57
C SER A 106 -3.62 -20.50 -17.55
N ARG A 107 -2.63 -21.41 -17.49
CA ARG A 107 -2.61 -22.46 -16.46
C ARG A 107 -2.56 -21.88 -15.05
N LYS A 108 -1.79 -20.80 -14.83
CA LYS A 108 -1.76 -20.10 -13.53
C LYS A 108 -3.12 -19.51 -13.19
N ARG A 109 -3.78 -18.84 -14.15
CA ARG A 109 -5.13 -18.29 -13.98
C ARG A 109 -6.09 -19.38 -13.52
N ASP A 110 -6.10 -20.51 -14.21
CA ASP A 110 -7.05 -21.59 -13.93
C ASP A 110 -6.82 -22.20 -12.54
N GLY A 111 -5.55 -22.40 -12.15
CA GLY A 111 -5.21 -22.83 -10.79
C GLY A 111 -5.62 -21.82 -9.71
N LEU A 112 -5.40 -20.52 -9.95
CA LEU A 112 -5.82 -19.46 -9.03
C LEU A 112 -7.35 -19.35 -8.95
N ALA A 113 -8.07 -19.51 -10.06
CA ALA A 113 -9.53 -19.50 -10.09
C ALA A 113 -10.12 -20.67 -9.31
N ALA A 114 -9.58 -21.88 -9.50
CA ALA A 114 -9.97 -23.06 -8.72
C ALA A 114 -9.72 -22.85 -7.22
N ARG A 115 -8.52 -22.38 -6.85
CA ARG A 115 -8.20 -22.10 -5.45
C ARG A 115 -9.08 -21.01 -4.83
N LYS A 116 -9.41 -19.96 -5.59
CA LYS A 116 -10.34 -18.92 -5.14
C LYS A 116 -11.72 -19.50 -4.85
N ALA A 117 -12.21 -20.39 -5.71
CA ALA A 117 -13.51 -21.04 -5.53
C ALA A 117 -13.54 -21.90 -4.25
N GLU A 118 -12.50 -22.70 -4.00
CA GLU A 118 -12.37 -23.50 -2.76
C GLU A 118 -12.43 -22.63 -1.49
N LEU A 119 -11.78 -21.46 -1.52
CA LEU A 119 -11.67 -20.56 -0.38
C LEU A 119 -12.90 -19.68 -0.17
N ALA A 120 -13.79 -19.57 -1.17
CA ALA A 120 -14.86 -18.57 -1.18
C ALA A 120 -15.85 -18.77 -0.02
N ASP A 121 -16.32 -20.00 0.18
CA ASP A 121 -17.34 -20.27 1.21
C ASP A 121 -16.76 -20.21 2.61
N GLN A 122 -15.53 -20.69 2.80
CA GLN A 122 -14.81 -20.54 4.06
C GLN A 122 -14.60 -19.06 4.42
N ALA A 123 -14.20 -18.23 3.45
CA ALA A 123 -14.02 -16.80 3.66
C ALA A 123 -15.35 -16.11 4.05
N LYS A 124 -16.46 -16.44 3.38
CA LYS A 124 -17.80 -15.94 3.74
C LYS A 124 -18.18 -16.35 5.17
N ALA A 125 -17.97 -17.62 5.53
CA ALA A 125 -18.27 -18.13 6.86
C ALA A 125 -17.48 -17.39 7.95
N TYR A 126 -16.19 -17.15 7.74
CA TYR A 126 -15.38 -16.36 8.68
C TYR A 126 -15.83 -14.92 8.80
N VAL A 127 -16.25 -14.27 7.71
CA VAL A 127 -16.81 -12.91 7.78
C VAL A 127 -18.04 -12.88 8.69
N GLN A 128 -18.97 -13.82 8.50
CA GLN A 128 -20.19 -13.89 9.32
C GLN A 128 -19.86 -14.22 10.79
N ALA A 129 -18.92 -15.14 11.03
CA ALA A 129 -18.48 -15.46 12.39
C ALA A 129 -17.83 -14.27 13.10
N CYS A 130 -16.94 -13.53 12.41
CA CYS A 130 -16.29 -12.35 12.96
C CYS A 130 -17.29 -11.22 13.27
N LYS A 131 -18.28 -10.99 12.39
CA LYS A 131 -19.35 -10.00 12.62
C LYS A 131 -20.17 -10.32 13.87
N LYS A 132 -20.46 -11.60 14.11
CA LYS A 132 -21.19 -12.05 15.32
C LYS A 132 -20.34 -11.95 16.58
N ALA A 133 -19.06 -12.30 16.50
CA ALA A 133 -18.14 -12.27 17.63
C ALA A 133 -17.73 -10.85 18.03
N PHE A 134 -17.69 -9.92 17.08
CA PHE A 134 -17.33 -8.52 17.28
C PHE A 134 -18.35 -7.60 16.60
N PRO A 135 -19.53 -7.39 17.20
CA PRO A 135 -20.48 -6.40 16.70
C PRO A 135 -19.86 -5.00 16.75
N GLU A 136 -20.04 -4.23 15.68
CA GLU A 136 -19.71 -2.80 15.72
C GLU A 136 -20.92 -2.07 16.29
N GLU A 137 -20.71 -1.27 17.34
CA GLU A 137 -21.75 -0.36 17.82
C GLU A 137 -21.93 0.71 16.74
N GLU A 138 -23.12 0.76 16.14
CA GLU A 138 -23.53 1.88 15.30
C GLU A 138 -23.49 3.14 16.17
N GLY A 139 -22.41 3.92 16.00
CA GLY A 139 -22.22 5.22 16.65
C GLY A 139 -23.11 6.30 16.05
#